data_AF-A0A8K0PAX0-F1
#
_entry.id   AF-A0A8K0PAX0-F1
#
_cell.length_a   1.000
_cell.length_b   1.000
_cell.length_c   1.000
_cell.angle_alpha   90.00
_cell.angle_beta   90.00
_cell.angle_gamma   90.00
#
_symmetry.space_group_name_H-M   'P 1'
#
loop_
_entity.id
_entity.type
_entity.pdbx_description
1 polymer ?
#
loop_
_entity_poly.entity_id
_entity_poly.type
_entity_poly.pdbx_seq_one_letter_code
_entity_poly.pdbx_strand_id
1 'polypeptide(L)'
;MGVNKQFHNSFLEDNITGMLMSRHITWHFNPPAAPHFGGLWEANMKAVKNILRGIIGERSLTFEELSTVFSGVESTLNSRPLNCTLKCPN
;
A
#
# COMPACT_ATOMS: atom_id res chain seq x y z
N MET A 1 -28.90 -0.48 -3.70
CA MET A 1 -28.55 -0.36 -2.27
C MET A 1 -27.04 -0.58 -2.15
N GLY A 2 -26.25 0.45 -2.40
CA GLY A 2 -24.78 0.38 -2.37
C GLY A 2 -24.29 0.76 -0.99
N VAL A 3 -23.59 -0.16 -0.32
CA VAL A 3 -23.09 0.03 1.04
C VAL A 3 -21.90 0.98 0.99
N ASN A 4 -22.15 2.28 1.22
CA ASN A 4 -21.11 3.24 1.56
C ASN A 4 -20.51 2.81 2.90
N LYS A 5 -19.40 2.06 2.88
CA LYS A 5 -18.56 1.91 4.07
C LYS A 5 -17.81 3.22 4.30
N GLN A 6 -18.54 4.22 4.79
CA GLN A 6 -17.93 5.41 5.39
C GLN A 6 -17.42 4.99 6.76
N PHE A 7 -16.10 4.94 6.93
CA PHE A 7 -15.48 4.85 8.25
C PHE A 7 -15.56 6.23 8.91
N HIS A 8 -16.78 6.63 9.30
CA HIS A 8 -17.07 7.98 9.76
C HIS A 8 -16.65 8.12 11.23
N ASN A 9 -15.38 8.47 11.45
CA ASN A 9 -14.95 9.07 12.72
C ASN A 9 -14.62 10.52 12.43
N SER A 10 -15.58 11.41 12.68
CA SER A 10 -15.52 12.83 12.31
C SER A 10 -14.26 13.52 12.83
N PHE A 11 -13.83 13.20 14.06
CA PHE A 11 -12.63 13.78 14.65
C PHE A 11 -11.34 13.38 13.92
N LEU A 12 -11.25 12.14 13.44
CA LEU A 12 -10.10 11.68 12.67
C LEU A 12 -10.10 12.26 11.26
N GLU A 13 -11.28 12.37 10.64
CA GLU A 13 -11.43 12.96 9.30
C GLU A 13 -11.02 14.44 9.29
N ASP A 14 -11.41 15.21 10.30
CA ASP A 14 -11.05 16.63 10.42
C ASP A 14 -9.55 16.84 10.58
N ASN A 15 -8.90 16.03 11.43
CA ASN A 15 -7.45 16.11 11.66
C ASN A 15 -6.65 15.72 10.41
N ILE A 16 -7.02 14.60 9.76
CA ILE A 16 -6.38 14.13 8.53
C ILE A 16 -6.56 15.17 7.43
N THR A 17 -7.77 15.71 7.26
CA THR A 17 -8.05 16.71 6.22
C THR A 17 -7.23 17.98 6.45
N GLY A 18 -7.17 18.49 7.69
CA GLY A 18 -6.33 19.64 8.03
C GLY A 18 -4.85 19.41 7.74
N MET A 19 -4.32 18.23 8.08
CA MET A 19 -2.94 17.85 7.77
C MET A 19 -2.69 17.80 6.26
N LEU A 20 -3.56 17.15 5.48
CA LEU A 20 -3.42 17.03 4.04
C LEU A 20 -3.49 18.40 3.36
N MET A 21 -4.41 19.27 3.78
CA MET A 21 -4.53 20.64 3.28
C MET A 21 -3.27 21.46 3.58
N SER A 22 -2.70 21.35 4.78
CA SER A 22 -1.44 22.04 5.13
C SER A 22 -0.26 21.62 4.26
N ARG A 23 -0.32 20.41 3.68
CA ARG A 23 0.71 19.84 2.80
C ARG A 23 0.36 19.98 1.32
N HIS A 24 -0.73 20.66 0.99
CA HIS A 24 -1.26 20.77 -0.38
C HIS A 24 -1.52 19.41 -1.04
N ILE A 25 -1.93 18.40 -0.26
CA ILE A 25 -2.26 17.06 -0.74
C ILE A 25 -3.78 16.96 -0.92
N THR A 26 -4.24 16.56 -2.10
CA THR A 26 -5.64 16.23 -2.36
C THR A 26 -5.86 14.73 -2.28
N TRP A 27 -6.79 14.30 -1.43
CA TRP A 27 -7.15 12.89 -1.28
C TRP A 27 -8.33 12.52 -2.17
N HIS A 28 -8.23 11.37 -2.85
CA HIS A 28 -9.30 10.84 -3.70
C HIS A 28 -9.54 9.36 -3.37
N PHE A 29 -10.80 8.97 -3.21
CA PHE A 29 -11.18 7.57 -3.10
C PHE A 29 -11.31 6.95 -4.49
N ASN A 30 -11.01 5.66 -4.59
CA ASN A 30 -11.29 4.91 -5.82
C ASN A 30 -12.81 4.90 -6.08
N PRO A 31 -13.26 5.15 -7.32
CA PRO A 31 -14.68 5.12 -7.64
C PRO A 31 -15.29 3.75 -7.29
N PRO A 32 -16.48 3.68 -6.67
CA PRO A 32 -17.10 2.42 -6.26
C PRO A 32 -17.32 1.44 -7.42
N ALA A 33 -17.53 1.96 -8.63
CA ALA A 33 -17.76 1.19 -9.85
C ALA A 33 -16.47 0.87 -10.65
N ALA A 34 -15.30 1.27 -10.16
CA ALA A 34 -14.04 1.12 -10.88
C ALA A 34 -12.97 0.39 -10.02
N PRO A 35 -13.18 -0.89 -9.66
CA PRO A 35 -12.26 -1.65 -8.79
C PRO A 35 -10.85 -1.79 -9.39
N HIS A 36 -10.73 -1.71 -10.72
CA HIS A 36 -9.45 -1.76 -11.43
C HIS A 36 -8.51 -0.57 -11.10
N PHE A 37 -9.02 0.54 -10.57
CA PHE A 37 -8.19 1.69 -10.14
C PHE A 37 -7.23 1.33 -8.99
N GLY A 38 -7.54 0.28 -8.22
CA GLY A 38 -6.68 -0.23 -7.15
C GLY A 38 -5.57 -1.18 -7.60
N GLY A 39 -5.53 -1.60 -8.87
CA GLY A 39 -4.74 -2.75 -9.30
C GLY A 39 -3.24 -2.65 -9.02
N LEU A 40 -2.64 -1.47 -9.20
CA LEU A 40 -1.21 -1.26 -8.93
C LEU A 40 -0.90 -1.36 -7.42
N TRP A 41 -1.73 -0.73 -6.59
CA TRP A 41 -1.60 -0.81 -5.13
C TRP A 41 -1.77 -2.25 -4.64
N GLU A 42 -2.79 -2.96 -5.14
CA GLU A 42 -3.03 -4.36 -4.80
C GLU A 42 -1.89 -5.28 -5.22
N ALA A 43 -1.32 -5.06 -6.42
CA ALA A 43 -0.15 -5.80 -6.89
C ALA A 43 1.08 -5.59 -5.98
N ASN A 44 1.33 -4.35 -5.56
CA ASN A 44 2.40 -4.04 -4.60
C ASN A 44 2.14 -4.70 -3.24
N MET A 45 0.90 -4.65 -2.73
CA MET A 45 0.54 -5.33 -1.49
C MET A 45 0.67 -6.85 -1.58
N LYS A 46 0.38 -7.45 -2.73
CA LYS A 46 0.64 -8.87 -3.00
C LYS A 46 2.13 -9.19 -2.94
N ALA A 47 2.98 -8.35 -3.54
CA ALA A 47 4.43 -8.53 -3.51
C ALA A 47 4.99 -8.45 -2.08
N VAL A 48 4.60 -7.43 -1.31
CA VAL A 48 4.97 -7.29 0.12
C VAL A 48 4.62 -8.56 0.89
N LYS A 49 3.36 -9.02 0.78
CA LYS A 49 2.89 -10.21 1.49
C LYS A 49 3.68 -11.47 1.11
N ASN A 50 4.04 -11.63 -0.16
CA ASN A 50 4.81 -12.78 -0.62
C ASN A 50 6.22 -12.78 -0.01
N ILE A 51 6.91 -11.63 -0.01
CA ILE A 51 8.25 -11.51 0.57
C ILE A 51 8.18 -11.76 2.08
N LEU A 52 7.22 -11.15 2.78
CA LEU A 52 7.04 -11.35 4.22
C LEU A 52 6.77 -12.81 4.58
N ARG A 53 5.91 -13.51 3.83
CA ARG A 53 5.67 -14.94 4.04
C ARG A 53 6.93 -15.78 3.90
N GLY A 54 7.80 -15.44 2.94
CA GLY A 54 9.09 -16.12 2.76
C GLY A 54 10.09 -15.86 3.88
N ILE A 55 10.12 -14.64 4.43
CA ILE A 55 11.06 -14.25 5.50
C ILE A 55 10.60 -14.74 6.87
N ILE A 56 9.31 -14.59 7.17
CA ILE A 56 8.74 -14.85 8.50
C ILE A 56 8.45 -16.34 8.68
N GLY A 57 7.89 -17.01 7.66
CA GLY A 57 7.37 -18.36 7.83
C GLY A 57 6.34 -18.43 8.96
N GLU A 58 6.53 -19.36 9.89
CA GLU A 58 5.64 -19.60 11.05
C GLU A 58 6.08 -18.85 12.33
N ARG A 59 7.10 -17.99 12.25
CA ARG A 59 7.65 -17.32 13.43
C ARG A 59 6.83 -16.08 13.81
N SER A 60 6.67 -15.83 15.10
CA SER A 60 6.18 -14.54 15.60
C SER A 60 7.37 -13.59 15.78
N LEU A 61 7.24 -12.38 15.26
CA LEU A 61 8.25 -11.33 15.40
C LEU A 61 7.85 -10.34 16.48
N THR A 62 8.85 -9.84 17.20
CA THR A 62 8.71 -8.62 17.99
C THR A 62 8.51 -7.41 17.07
N PHE A 63 8.11 -6.28 17.66
CA PHE A 63 7.92 -5.04 16.90
C PHE A 63 9.21 -4.59 16.21
N GLU A 64 10.36 -4.67 16.90
CA GLU A 64 11.66 -4.25 16.37
C GLU A 64 12.12 -5.13 15.20
N GLU A 65 11.93 -6.45 15.34
CA GLU A 65 12.24 -7.40 14.27
C GLU A 65 11.32 -7.20 13.07
N LEU A 66 10.02 -6.98 13.29
CA LEU A 66 9.07 -6.70 12.22
C LEU A 66 9.44 -5.41 11.49
N SER A 67 9.77 -4.34 12.22
CA SER A 67 10.18 -3.04 11.65
C SER A 67 11.44 -3.19 10.78
N THR A 68 12.41 -3.97 11.25
CA THR A 68 13.64 -4.26 10.51
C THR A 68 13.35 -5.05 9.23
N VAL A 69 12.55 -6.11 9.33
CA VAL A 69 12.13 -6.90 8.16
C VAL A 69 11.38 -6.02 7.15
N PHE A 70 10.46 -5.19 7.62
CA PHE A 70 9.66 -4.31 6.77
C PHE A 70 10.53 -3.31 6.01
N SER A 71 11.54 -2.74 6.67
CA SER A 71 12.53 -1.84 6.05
C SER A 71 13.32 -2.53 4.93
N GLY A 72 13.67 -3.81 5.12
CA GLY A 72 14.32 -4.62 4.07
C GLY A 72 13.40 -4.91 2.88
N VAL A 73 12.12 -5.22 3.14
CA VAL A 73 11.11 -5.41 2.08
C VAL A 73 10.90 -4.12 1.29
N GLU A 74 10.79 -2.99 1.97
CA GLU A 74 10.66 -1.67 1.34
C GLU A 74 11.86 -1.37 0.41
N SER A 75 13.09 -1.54 0.91
CA SER A 75 14.30 -1.34 0.11
C SER A 75 14.33 -2.24 -1.13
N THR A 76 13.90 -3.49 -0.98
CA THR A 76 13.82 -4.45 -2.10
C THR A 76 12.83 -4.00 -3.17
N LEU A 77 11.65 -3.52 -2.77
CA LEU A 77 10.62 -3.06 -3.71
C LEU A 77 11.02 -1.74 -4.38
N ASN A 78 11.62 -0.81 -3.65
CA ASN A 78 12.06 0.49 -4.17
C ASN A 78 13.31 0.38 -5.06
N SER A 79 14.12 -0.68 -4.90
CA SER A 79 15.27 -0.95 -5.77
C SER A 79 14.89 -1.63 -7.09
N ARG A 80 13.62 -2.03 -7.26
CA ARG A 80 13.16 -2.67 -8.49
C ARG A 80 13.05 -1.62 -9.62
N PRO A 81 13.60 -1.89 -10.82
CA PRO A 81 13.44 -0.98 -11.95
C PRO A 81 11.95 -0.71 -12.24
N LEU A 82 11.60 0.56 -12.43
CA LEU A 82 10.23 1.01 -12.74
C LEU A 82 9.81 0.64 -14.17
N ASN A 83 10.77 0.28 -15.01
CA ASN A 83 10.59 -0.12 -16.40
C ASN A 83 10.88 -1.63 -16.57
N CYS A 84 9.91 -2.36 -17.10
CA CYS A 84 10.19 -3.63 -17.77
C CYS A 84 10.92 -3.33 -19.09
N THR A 85 12.24 -3.13 -19.04
CA THR A 85 13.07 -3.24 -20.25
C THR A 85 13.51 -4.69 -20.43
N LEU A 86 12.55 -5.62 -20.36
CA LEU A 86 12.73 -6.97 -20.86
C LEU A 86 12.13 -6.97 -22.26
N LYS A 87 13.03 -6.95 -23.25
CA LYS A 87 12.75 -7.20 -24.66
C LYS A 87 11.71 -8.31 -24.80
N CYS A 88 10.50 -7.97 -25.24
CA CYS A 88 9.69 -8.93 -25.99
C CYS A 88 10.38 -9.08 -27.36
N PRO A 89 10.77 -10.29 -27.80
CA PRO A 89 11.06 -10.51 -29.21
C PRO A 89 9.73 -10.44 -29.98
N ASN A 90 9.77 -9.80 -31.15
CA ASN A 90 8.68 -9.78 -32.13
C ASN A 90 8.31 -11.19 -32.60
#